data_AF-A0A4Q2X4R3-F1
#
_entry.id   AF-A0A4Q2X4R3-F1
#
_cell.length_a   1.000
_cell.length_b   1.000
_cell.length_c   1.000
_cell.angle_alpha   90.00
_cell.angle_beta   90.00
_cell.angle_gamma   90.00
#
_symmetry.space_group_name_H-M   'P 1'
#
loop_
_entity.id
_entity.type
_entity.pdbx_description
1 polymer ?
#
loop_
_entity_poly.entity_id
_entity_poly.type
_entity_poly.pdbx_seq_one_letter_code
_entity_poly.pdbx_strand_id
1 'polypeptide(L)'
;MDTPPFTELGLPAPLLAAIETLGYERPSPIQALSIPPALAGKDILGLSATGSGKTAAFTLPALSKLDVKELYPQVLILCPTRELAVQVCEEVHRLGAKMPGLHATPVYGGAPIDRQLRALRSGAQLVVGTPGRLLDHLRRGSFDPSRVRMAILDEADRMLDMGFKDEMDELLAALPAERQTLFFSATMNRGVTGLIQKFGNSPEVIEIKQKSLTVSTIEQSYFEVRQRSKVEVLSRILDMNPPRLGIIFCNTKRSVDECTEDLINRGYSADRLHGDITQQMRERVLKRFRDGTVELLVATDVAARGLDIEEIDIVFNYDIPTDPEDYVHRIGRTGRAGRTGRAVSFVYGREIYRLQTIERYTRHVIKRERIPSVEQVEGRRADLIFDDLKERLESGKFDAYQDNIDRLLEQGHTPTDIAGALVTMIREASGREGMSIEEDREPERGPRKERPQRDDRPQRDDRFQRDDRPQRDDRGPRPDNRFERGPIPQEDGMVRLFLSLGKTHGVMAKEIVGMLYREVGLPDGCLGRITLFPKHSLVDVPEQFVDQVLQKTRQSRLRGRPFRMDVDRGPTDRQ
;
A
#
# COMPACT_ATOMS: atom_id res chain seq x y z
N MET A 1 -26.56 16.24 -13.70
CA MET A 1 -26.91 16.26 -15.13
C MET A 1 -27.85 15.11 -15.33
N ASP A 2 -29.02 15.34 -15.91
CA ASP A 2 -29.87 14.25 -16.37
C ASP A 2 -29.14 13.60 -17.55
N THR A 3 -28.78 12.33 -17.42
CA THR A 3 -28.20 11.54 -18.52
C THR A 3 -29.32 10.84 -19.29
N PRO A 4 -29.21 10.72 -20.61
CA PRO A 4 -30.19 9.98 -21.41
C PRO A 4 -30.19 8.50 -20.99
N PRO A 5 -31.32 7.77 -21.12
CA PRO A 5 -31.36 6.33 -20.85
C PRO A 5 -30.43 5.55 -21.80
N PHE A 6 -30.02 4.34 -21.40
CA PHE A 6 -29.14 3.48 -22.22
C PHE A 6 -29.70 3.19 -23.62
N THR A 7 -31.03 3.15 -23.75
CA THR A 7 -31.75 2.94 -25.02
C THR A 7 -31.48 4.04 -26.06
N GLU A 8 -31.14 5.25 -25.61
CA GLU A 8 -30.85 6.39 -26.48
C GLU A 8 -29.36 6.46 -26.89
N LEU A 9 -28.50 5.59 -26.36
CA LEU A 9 -27.06 5.59 -26.65
C LEU A 9 -26.69 4.84 -27.93
N GLY A 10 -27.65 4.24 -28.64
CA GLY A 10 -27.41 3.51 -29.89
C GLY A 10 -26.85 2.08 -29.72
N LEU A 11 -27.05 1.47 -28.55
CA LEU A 11 -26.59 0.10 -28.28
C LEU A 11 -27.53 -0.96 -28.88
N PRO A 12 -27.00 -2.10 -29.34
CA PRO A 12 -27.80 -3.19 -29.89
C PRO A 12 -28.63 -3.89 -28.81
N ALA A 13 -29.77 -4.46 -29.23
CA ALA A 13 -30.75 -5.07 -28.32
C ALA A 13 -30.19 -6.14 -27.35
N PRO A 14 -29.25 -7.03 -27.73
CA PRO A 14 -28.66 -7.98 -26.79
C PRO A 14 -27.93 -7.30 -25.62
N LEU A 15 -27.21 -6.20 -25.89
CA LEU A 15 -26.50 -5.46 -24.84
C LEU A 15 -27.47 -4.71 -23.93
N LEU A 16 -28.52 -4.10 -24.49
CA LEU A 16 -29.58 -3.46 -23.70
C LEU A 16 -30.26 -4.46 -22.73
N ALA A 17 -30.57 -5.67 -23.20
CA ALA A 17 -31.14 -6.72 -22.37
C ALA A 17 -30.18 -7.20 -21.27
N ALA A 18 -28.87 -7.23 -21.53
CA ALA A 18 -27.86 -7.55 -20.52
C ALA A 18 -27.77 -6.45 -19.46
N ILE A 19 -27.72 -5.19 -19.87
CA ILE A 19 -27.72 -4.00 -18.99
C ILE A 19 -28.93 -4.02 -18.05
N GLU A 20 -30.13 -4.28 -18.58
CA GLU A 20 -31.35 -4.38 -17.78
C GLU A 20 -31.28 -5.54 -16.77
N THR A 21 -30.79 -6.71 -17.18
CA THR A 21 -30.62 -7.86 -16.28
C THR A 21 -29.62 -7.57 -15.15
N LEU A 22 -28.60 -6.75 -15.41
CA LEU A 22 -27.60 -6.34 -14.44
C LEU A 22 -28.07 -5.20 -13.52
N GLY A 23 -29.29 -4.68 -13.72
CA GLY A 23 -29.86 -3.61 -12.89
C GLY A 23 -29.28 -2.22 -13.17
N TYR A 24 -28.72 -1.99 -14.36
CA TYR A 24 -28.20 -0.68 -14.74
C TYR A 24 -29.35 0.26 -15.12
N GLU A 25 -29.72 1.16 -14.22
CA GLU A 25 -30.86 2.07 -14.45
C GLU A 25 -30.55 3.20 -15.43
N ARG A 26 -29.45 3.92 -15.22
CA ARG A 26 -29.05 5.08 -16.03
C ARG A 26 -27.54 5.12 -16.26
N PRO A 27 -27.08 5.58 -17.43
CA PRO A 27 -25.66 5.69 -17.69
C PRO A 27 -25.03 6.80 -16.85
N SER A 28 -23.81 6.56 -16.39
CA SER A 28 -23.00 7.59 -15.76
C SER A 28 -22.60 8.67 -16.79
N PRO A 29 -22.14 9.87 -16.35
CA PRO A 29 -21.72 10.92 -17.27
C PRO A 29 -20.62 10.48 -18.25
N ILE A 30 -19.67 9.66 -17.81
CA ILE A 30 -18.62 9.13 -18.72
C ILE A 30 -19.22 8.18 -19.75
N GLN A 31 -20.18 7.32 -19.36
CA GLN A 31 -20.85 6.39 -20.28
C GLN A 31 -21.69 7.15 -21.31
N ALA A 32 -22.52 8.08 -20.87
CA ALA A 32 -23.40 8.86 -21.74
C ALA A 32 -22.63 9.67 -22.79
N LEU A 33 -21.46 10.21 -22.41
CA LEU A 33 -20.65 11.03 -23.31
C LEU A 33 -19.72 10.22 -24.21
N SER A 34 -19.21 9.06 -23.76
CA SER A 34 -18.21 8.28 -24.51
C SER A 34 -18.77 7.16 -25.37
N ILE A 35 -19.92 6.58 -25.02
CA ILE A 35 -20.50 5.47 -25.79
C ILE A 35 -20.88 5.89 -27.21
N PRO A 36 -21.64 6.99 -27.44
CA PRO A 36 -22.02 7.38 -28.81
C PRO A 36 -20.84 7.66 -29.76
N PRO A 37 -19.82 8.47 -29.39
CA PRO A 37 -18.70 8.70 -30.30
C PRO A 37 -17.82 7.45 -30.48
N ALA A 38 -17.70 6.58 -29.46
CA ALA A 38 -17.01 5.30 -29.61
C ALA A 38 -17.73 4.37 -30.59
N LEU A 39 -19.07 4.29 -30.56
CA LEU A 39 -19.86 3.54 -31.54
C LEU A 39 -19.67 4.10 -32.96
N ALA A 40 -19.58 5.42 -33.10
CA ALA A 40 -19.29 6.07 -34.38
C ALA A 40 -17.87 5.81 -34.93
N GLY A 41 -16.97 5.18 -34.16
CA GLY A 41 -15.62 4.84 -34.61
C GLY A 41 -14.56 5.89 -34.36
N LYS A 42 -14.86 6.92 -33.58
CA LYS A 42 -13.86 7.91 -33.18
C LYS A 42 -12.95 7.36 -32.09
N ASP A 43 -11.68 7.74 -32.13
CA ASP A 43 -10.79 7.57 -30.98
C ASP A 43 -11.28 8.43 -29.82
N ILE A 44 -11.08 7.97 -28.59
CA ILE A 44 -11.58 8.64 -27.38
C ILE A 44 -10.44 8.79 -26.39
N LEU A 45 -10.38 9.95 -25.74
CA LEU A 45 -9.66 10.16 -24.49
C LEU A 45 -10.67 10.41 -23.37
N GLY A 46 -10.93 9.39 -22.56
CA GLY A 46 -11.81 9.46 -21.40
C GLY A 46 -11.02 9.80 -20.13
N LEU A 47 -11.15 11.04 -19.66
CA LEU A 47 -10.57 11.51 -18.40
C LEU A 47 -11.62 11.47 -17.29
N SER A 48 -11.53 10.45 -16.42
CA SER A 48 -12.38 10.36 -15.24
C SER A 48 -11.76 9.49 -14.16
N ALA A 49 -12.17 9.72 -12.91
CA ALA A 49 -11.69 8.97 -11.75
C ALA A 49 -12.16 7.50 -11.77
N THR A 50 -11.52 6.68 -10.94
CA THR A 50 -11.94 5.29 -10.69
C THR A 50 -13.36 5.23 -10.13
N GLY A 51 -14.15 4.21 -10.52
CA GLY A 51 -15.53 4.04 -10.05
C GLY A 51 -16.56 4.93 -10.75
N SER A 52 -16.20 5.71 -11.77
CA SER A 52 -17.13 6.51 -12.58
C SER A 52 -17.95 5.70 -13.59
N GLY A 53 -17.71 4.39 -13.70
CA GLY A 53 -18.33 3.52 -14.71
C GLY A 53 -17.55 3.43 -16.04
N LYS A 54 -16.24 3.77 -16.05
CA LYS A 54 -15.35 3.66 -17.23
C LYS A 54 -15.39 2.29 -17.91
N THR A 55 -15.40 1.21 -17.13
CA THR A 55 -15.33 -0.15 -17.67
C THR A 55 -16.46 -0.44 -18.62
N ALA A 56 -17.71 -0.18 -18.23
CA ALA A 56 -18.86 -0.31 -19.13
C ALA A 56 -18.81 0.71 -20.28
N ALA A 57 -18.26 1.91 -20.05
CA ALA A 57 -18.15 2.97 -21.05
C ALA A 57 -17.32 2.55 -22.28
N PHE A 58 -16.25 1.77 -22.10
CA PHE A 58 -15.47 1.21 -23.21
C PHE A 58 -15.89 -0.21 -23.62
N THR A 59 -16.42 -1.00 -22.69
CA THR A 59 -16.77 -2.40 -22.97
C THR A 59 -18.03 -2.50 -23.83
N LEU A 60 -19.03 -1.63 -23.61
CA LEU A 60 -20.27 -1.66 -24.39
C LEU A 60 -20.03 -1.34 -25.88
N PRO A 61 -19.27 -0.28 -26.26
CA PRO A 61 -18.89 -0.06 -27.65
C PRO A 61 -18.05 -1.19 -28.23
N ALA A 62 -17.12 -1.76 -27.44
CA ALA A 62 -16.29 -2.87 -27.89
C ALA A 62 -17.11 -4.12 -28.24
N LEU A 63 -18.04 -4.50 -27.36
CA LEU A 63 -18.96 -5.62 -27.60
C LEU A 63 -19.89 -5.36 -28.79
N SER A 64 -20.36 -4.12 -28.95
CA SER A 64 -21.25 -3.74 -30.07
C SER A 64 -20.59 -3.94 -31.45
N LYS A 65 -19.27 -3.73 -31.54
CA LYS A 65 -18.50 -3.88 -32.80
C LYS A 65 -17.90 -5.26 -33.01
N LEU A 66 -18.02 -6.16 -32.03
CA LEU A 66 -17.42 -7.48 -32.06
C LEU A 66 -18.31 -8.46 -32.84
N ASP A 67 -17.72 -9.21 -33.77
CA ASP A 67 -18.39 -10.31 -34.44
C ASP A 67 -18.05 -11.63 -33.75
N VAL A 68 -19.02 -12.23 -33.05
CA VAL A 68 -18.84 -13.48 -32.32
C VAL A 68 -18.57 -14.68 -33.23
N LYS A 69 -18.87 -14.60 -34.53
CA LYS A 69 -18.62 -15.70 -35.48
C LYS A 69 -17.16 -15.79 -35.90
N GLU A 70 -16.43 -14.69 -35.78
CA GLU A 70 -15.04 -14.56 -36.22
C GLU A 70 -14.09 -14.91 -35.07
N LEU A 71 -13.58 -16.14 -35.05
CA LEU A 71 -12.81 -16.73 -33.94
C LEU A 71 -11.33 -16.31 -33.93
N TYR A 72 -11.07 -15.01 -33.88
CA TYR A 72 -9.73 -14.41 -33.70
C TYR A 72 -9.81 -13.12 -32.90
N PRO A 73 -8.70 -12.65 -32.28
CA PRO A 73 -8.69 -11.39 -31.55
C PRO A 73 -9.09 -10.19 -32.41
N GLN A 74 -10.18 -9.52 -32.03
CA GLN A 74 -10.73 -8.33 -32.67
C GLN A 74 -10.59 -7.09 -31.77
N VAL A 75 -10.64 -7.29 -30.45
CA VAL A 75 -10.53 -6.23 -29.44
C VAL A 75 -9.41 -6.58 -28.46
N LEU A 76 -8.54 -5.61 -28.20
CA LEU A 76 -7.50 -5.70 -27.17
C LEU A 76 -7.76 -4.65 -26.09
N ILE A 77 -7.77 -5.07 -24.82
CA ILE A 77 -7.83 -4.19 -23.65
C ILE A 77 -6.57 -4.36 -22.83
N LEU A 78 -5.82 -3.28 -22.65
CA LEU A 78 -4.63 -3.21 -21.81
C LEU A 78 -5.00 -2.69 -20.42
N CYS A 79 -4.56 -3.41 -19.40
CA CYS A 79 -4.75 -3.06 -17.99
C CYS A 79 -3.39 -3.10 -17.23
N PRO A 80 -3.18 -2.24 -16.23
CA PRO A 80 -1.93 -2.19 -15.45
C PRO A 80 -1.70 -3.41 -14.56
N THR A 81 -2.79 -4.01 -14.06
CA THR A 81 -2.70 -5.10 -13.09
C THR A 81 -3.46 -6.33 -13.57
N ARG A 82 -3.08 -7.48 -13.01
CA ARG A 82 -3.71 -8.77 -13.31
C ARG A 82 -5.16 -8.79 -12.84
N GLU A 83 -5.40 -8.16 -11.69
CA GLU A 83 -6.69 -8.07 -11.03
C GLU A 83 -7.66 -7.27 -11.87
N LEU A 84 -7.20 -6.12 -12.38
CA LEU A 84 -8.01 -5.31 -13.27
C LEU A 84 -8.29 -6.07 -14.58
N ALA A 85 -7.30 -6.79 -15.12
CA ALA A 85 -7.52 -7.60 -16.32
C ALA A 85 -8.58 -8.70 -16.11
N VAL A 86 -8.58 -9.37 -14.96
CA VAL A 86 -9.61 -10.36 -14.61
C VAL A 86 -10.96 -9.69 -14.44
N GLN A 87 -11.04 -8.58 -13.70
CA GLN A 87 -12.30 -7.86 -13.47
C GLN A 87 -12.92 -7.32 -14.75
N VAL A 88 -12.12 -6.69 -15.60
CA VAL A 88 -12.58 -6.20 -16.89
C VAL A 88 -13.03 -7.37 -17.75
N CYS A 89 -12.34 -8.51 -17.72
CA CYS A 89 -12.77 -9.70 -18.44
C CYS A 89 -14.07 -10.30 -17.88
N GLU A 90 -14.27 -10.31 -16.57
CA GLU A 90 -15.55 -10.72 -15.94
C GLU A 90 -16.67 -9.77 -16.36
N GLU A 91 -16.41 -8.46 -16.36
CA GLU A 91 -17.37 -7.44 -16.78
C GLU A 91 -17.76 -7.57 -18.26
N VAL A 92 -16.79 -7.89 -19.13
CA VAL A 92 -17.05 -8.22 -20.53
C VAL A 92 -18.03 -9.39 -20.65
N HIS A 93 -17.87 -10.45 -19.87
CA HIS A 93 -18.80 -11.58 -19.89
C HIS A 93 -20.17 -11.22 -19.30
N ARG A 94 -20.23 -10.39 -18.25
CA ARG A 94 -21.49 -9.91 -17.67
C ARG A 94 -22.28 -9.07 -18.67
N LEU A 95 -21.66 -8.06 -19.26
CA LEU A 95 -22.29 -7.18 -20.25
C LEU A 95 -22.59 -7.92 -21.57
N GLY A 96 -21.78 -8.92 -21.91
CA GLY A 96 -21.96 -9.79 -23.07
C GLY A 96 -22.84 -11.02 -22.82
N ALA A 97 -23.54 -11.13 -21.67
CA ALA A 97 -24.26 -12.35 -21.28
C ALA A 97 -25.37 -12.77 -22.26
N LYS A 98 -25.84 -11.86 -23.11
CA LYS A 98 -26.83 -12.12 -24.17
C LYS A 98 -26.21 -12.29 -25.57
N MET A 99 -24.89 -12.45 -25.68
CA MET A 99 -24.14 -12.66 -26.92
C MET A 99 -23.58 -14.10 -26.96
N PRO A 100 -24.34 -15.09 -27.48
CA PRO A 100 -23.85 -16.46 -27.58
C PRO A 100 -22.61 -16.55 -28.49
N GLY A 101 -21.59 -17.28 -28.05
CA GLY A 101 -20.32 -17.42 -28.78
C GLY A 101 -19.26 -16.35 -28.46
N LEU A 102 -19.55 -15.42 -27.54
CA LEU A 102 -18.55 -14.50 -27.01
C LEU A 102 -17.49 -15.27 -26.20
N HIS A 103 -16.23 -15.14 -26.60
CA HIS A 103 -15.07 -15.63 -25.86
C HIS A 103 -14.13 -14.47 -25.56
N ALA A 104 -14.12 -14.04 -24.30
CA ALA A 104 -13.11 -13.13 -23.78
C ALA A 104 -12.09 -13.88 -22.93
N THR A 105 -10.81 -13.51 -23.00
CA THR A 105 -9.76 -14.16 -22.21
C THR A 105 -8.85 -13.18 -21.50
N PRO A 106 -8.59 -13.36 -20.20
CA PRO A 106 -7.64 -12.54 -19.48
C PRO A 106 -6.21 -13.11 -19.63
N VAL A 107 -5.27 -12.25 -20.01
CA VAL A 107 -3.87 -12.58 -20.34
C VAL A 107 -2.93 -11.80 -19.41
N TYR A 108 -2.35 -12.48 -18.43
CA TYR A 108 -1.54 -11.83 -17.40
C TYR A 108 -0.42 -12.71 -16.82
N GLY A 109 0.57 -12.06 -16.21
CA GLY A 109 1.74 -12.72 -15.61
C GLY A 109 1.40 -13.57 -14.38
N GLY A 110 2.30 -14.46 -13.97
CA GLY A 110 2.18 -15.21 -12.70
C GLY A 110 1.11 -16.32 -12.63
N ALA A 111 0.23 -16.42 -13.63
CA ALA A 111 -0.56 -17.62 -13.88
C ALA A 111 0.13 -18.54 -14.92
N PRO A 112 -0.15 -19.87 -14.91
CA PRO A 112 0.35 -20.79 -15.93
C PRO A 112 -0.05 -20.36 -17.35
N ILE A 113 0.94 -20.31 -18.24
CA ILE A 113 0.74 -19.83 -19.61
C ILE A 113 -0.13 -20.78 -20.45
N ASP A 114 -0.15 -22.09 -20.14
CA ASP A 114 -0.86 -23.11 -20.92
C ASP A 114 -2.39 -22.89 -20.98
N ARG A 115 -2.97 -22.30 -19.93
CA ARG A 115 -4.39 -21.94 -19.94
C ARG A 115 -4.66 -20.80 -20.92
N GLN A 116 -3.78 -19.80 -20.94
CA GLN A 116 -3.86 -18.64 -21.83
C GLN A 116 -3.60 -19.06 -23.28
N LEU A 117 -2.63 -19.95 -23.51
CA LEU A 117 -2.37 -20.54 -24.84
C LEU A 117 -3.60 -21.28 -25.38
N ARG A 118 -4.27 -22.09 -24.56
CA ARG A 118 -5.49 -22.79 -24.97
C ARG A 118 -6.63 -21.82 -25.30
N ALA A 119 -6.83 -20.80 -24.47
CA ALA A 119 -7.89 -19.81 -24.67
C ALA A 119 -7.69 -18.96 -25.93
N LEU A 120 -6.45 -18.56 -26.22
CA LEU A 120 -6.12 -17.84 -27.46
C LEU A 120 -6.28 -18.75 -28.68
N ARG A 121 -5.83 -20.00 -28.61
CA ARG A 121 -6.01 -20.99 -29.69
C ARG A 121 -7.47 -21.34 -29.95
N SER A 122 -8.35 -21.29 -28.95
CA SER A 122 -9.78 -21.48 -29.14
C SER A 122 -10.49 -20.29 -29.80
N GLY A 123 -9.74 -19.25 -30.17
CA GLY A 123 -10.27 -18.14 -30.97
C GLY A 123 -10.96 -17.06 -30.14
N ALA A 124 -10.39 -16.71 -28.99
CA ALA A 124 -10.88 -15.59 -28.18
C ALA A 124 -10.95 -14.29 -29.01
N GLN A 125 -12.13 -13.68 -29.10
CA GLN A 125 -12.36 -12.47 -29.87
C GLN A 125 -11.99 -11.20 -29.12
N LEU A 126 -12.03 -11.24 -27.78
CA LEU A 126 -11.65 -10.13 -26.91
C LEU A 126 -10.56 -10.57 -25.95
N VAL A 127 -9.41 -9.89 -25.99
CA VAL A 127 -8.28 -10.18 -25.11
C VAL A 127 -8.11 -9.02 -24.14
N VAL A 128 -8.16 -9.32 -22.84
CA VAL A 128 -7.90 -8.36 -21.77
C VAL A 128 -6.57 -8.73 -21.12
N GLY A 129 -5.60 -7.84 -20.99
CA GLY A 129 -4.33 -8.27 -20.42
C GLY A 129 -3.35 -7.21 -19.99
N THR A 130 -2.32 -7.68 -19.29
CA THR A 130 -1.21 -6.84 -18.84
C THR A 130 -0.13 -6.77 -19.91
N PRO A 131 0.51 -5.60 -20.16
CA PRO A 131 1.46 -5.40 -21.26
C PRO A 131 2.54 -6.49 -21.36
N GLY A 132 3.24 -6.79 -20.25
CA GLY A 132 4.34 -7.75 -20.27
C GLY A 132 3.95 -9.17 -20.68
N ARG A 133 2.79 -9.68 -20.23
CA ARG A 133 2.34 -11.04 -20.62
C ARG A 133 1.81 -11.07 -22.05
N LEU A 134 1.09 -10.04 -22.49
CA LEU A 134 0.64 -9.93 -23.87
C LEU A 134 1.82 -9.90 -24.84
N LEU A 135 2.88 -9.16 -24.48
CA LEU A 135 4.10 -9.10 -25.26
C LEU A 135 4.82 -10.47 -25.32
N ASP A 136 4.86 -11.21 -24.22
CA ASP A 136 5.37 -12.59 -24.19
C ASP A 136 4.56 -13.50 -25.15
N HIS A 137 3.23 -13.39 -25.16
CA HIS A 137 2.39 -14.14 -26.10
C HIS A 137 2.61 -13.74 -27.56
N LEU A 138 2.79 -12.45 -27.83
CA LEU A 138 3.08 -11.90 -29.16
C LEU A 138 4.41 -12.44 -29.68
N ARG A 139 5.50 -12.32 -28.88
CA ARG A 139 6.84 -12.80 -29.25
C ARG A 139 6.89 -14.30 -29.48
N ARG A 140 6.03 -15.08 -28.82
CA ARG A 140 5.88 -16.53 -29.02
C ARG A 140 5.01 -16.90 -30.23
N GLY A 141 4.37 -15.94 -30.90
CA GLY A 141 3.41 -16.19 -31.98
C GLY A 141 2.09 -16.83 -31.54
N SER A 142 1.79 -16.79 -30.24
CA SER A 142 0.57 -17.38 -29.67
C SER A 142 -0.59 -16.39 -29.57
N PHE A 143 -0.30 -15.10 -29.73
CA PHE A 143 -1.28 -14.02 -29.91
C PHE A 143 -1.00 -13.37 -31.27
N ASP A 144 -1.98 -13.39 -32.16
CA ASP A 144 -1.93 -12.72 -33.46
C ASP A 144 -2.78 -11.44 -33.39
N PRO A 145 -2.16 -10.24 -33.39
CA PRO A 145 -2.87 -8.97 -33.34
C PRO A 145 -3.35 -8.47 -34.71
N SER A 146 -3.06 -9.16 -35.80
CA SER A 146 -3.19 -8.62 -37.18
C SER A 146 -4.61 -8.23 -37.58
N ARG A 147 -5.64 -8.68 -36.83
CA ARG A 147 -7.06 -8.38 -37.07
C ARG A 147 -7.72 -7.61 -35.94
N VAL A 148 -6.93 -7.09 -34.99
CA VAL A 148 -7.43 -6.24 -33.91
C VAL A 148 -7.87 -4.91 -34.51
N ARG A 149 -9.16 -4.59 -34.38
CA ARG A 149 -9.79 -3.37 -34.92
C ARG A 149 -9.99 -2.30 -33.84
N MET A 150 -9.91 -2.69 -32.57
CA MET A 150 -10.04 -1.78 -31.43
C MET A 150 -9.00 -2.10 -30.36
N ALA A 151 -8.28 -1.07 -29.92
CA ALA A 151 -7.36 -1.11 -28.80
C ALA A 151 -7.83 -0.17 -27.69
N ILE A 152 -7.89 -0.67 -26.46
CA ILE A 152 -8.32 0.08 -25.28
C ILE A 152 -7.19 0.08 -24.27
N LEU A 153 -6.83 1.24 -23.75
CA LEU A 153 -5.87 1.39 -22.66
C LEU A 153 -6.63 1.88 -21.44
N ASP A 154 -6.82 1.01 -20.45
CA ASP A 154 -7.42 1.36 -19.18
C ASP A 154 -6.33 1.67 -18.14
N GLU A 155 -6.51 2.75 -17.38
CA GLU A 155 -5.51 3.32 -16.47
C GLU A 155 -4.13 3.52 -17.14
N ALA A 156 -4.13 4.20 -18.29
CA ALA A 156 -2.93 4.39 -19.12
C ALA A 156 -1.79 5.11 -18.38
N ASP A 157 -2.11 6.09 -17.53
CA ASP A 157 -1.16 6.74 -16.62
C ASP A 157 -0.48 5.73 -15.68
N ARG A 158 -1.26 4.81 -15.11
CA ARG A 158 -0.74 3.80 -14.18
C ARG A 158 0.16 2.78 -14.84
N MET A 159 -0.12 2.37 -16.07
CA MET A 159 0.79 1.50 -16.83
C MET A 159 2.15 2.16 -17.03
N LEU A 160 2.18 3.47 -17.27
CA LEU A 160 3.43 4.23 -17.40
C LEU A 160 4.17 4.36 -16.06
N ASP A 161 3.46 4.66 -14.97
CA ASP A 161 4.03 4.72 -13.62
C ASP A 161 4.70 3.40 -13.20
N MET A 162 4.14 2.27 -13.66
CA MET A 162 4.66 0.93 -13.40
C MET A 162 5.84 0.55 -14.29
N GLY A 163 6.23 1.42 -15.23
CA GLY A 163 7.36 1.21 -16.12
C GLY A 163 7.05 0.38 -17.37
N PHE A 164 5.78 0.11 -17.70
CA PHE A 164 5.39 -0.68 -18.87
C PHE A 164 5.49 0.06 -20.21
N LYS A 165 6.22 1.17 -20.26
CA LYS A 165 6.27 2.04 -21.44
C LYS A 165 6.80 1.29 -22.66
N ASP A 166 7.91 0.58 -22.50
CA ASP A 166 8.58 -0.10 -23.62
C ASP A 166 7.72 -1.28 -24.11
N GLU A 167 7.10 -2.03 -23.20
CA GLU A 167 6.21 -3.13 -23.57
C GLU A 167 4.94 -2.65 -24.28
N MET A 168 4.35 -1.52 -23.82
CA MET A 168 3.22 -0.91 -24.52
C MET A 168 3.61 -0.39 -25.90
N ASP A 169 4.78 0.24 -26.02
CA ASP A 169 5.27 0.75 -27.30
C ASP A 169 5.43 -0.37 -28.33
N GLU A 170 6.01 -1.50 -27.94
CA GLU A 170 6.19 -2.67 -28.83
C GLU A 170 4.85 -3.33 -29.17
N LEU A 171 3.98 -3.51 -28.18
CA LEU A 171 2.68 -4.15 -28.38
C LEU A 171 1.75 -3.32 -29.29
N LEU A 172 1.65 -2.01 -29.06
CA LEU A 172 0.81 -1.11 -29.86
C LEU A 172 1.38 -0.90 -31.27
N ALA A 173 2.69 -0.97 -31.45
CA ALA A 173 3.32 -0.93 -32.77
C ALA A 173 3.05 -2.21 -33.60
N ALA A 174 2.80 -3.34 -32.95
CA ALA A 174 2.43 -4.59 -33.61
C ALA A 174 0.95 -4.67 -34.03
N LEU A 175 0.12 -3.73 -33.56
CA LEU A 175 -1.29 -3.65 -33.97
C LEU A 175 -1.45 -3.03 -35.36
N PRO A 176 -2.55 -3.33 -36.08
CA PRO A 176 -2.87 -2.67 -37.34
C PRO A 176 -2.91 -1.14 -37.21
N ALA A 177 -2.43 -0.44 -38.23
CA ALA A 177 -2.44 1.02 -38.27
C ALA A 177 -3.86 1.59 -38.35
N GLU A 178 -4.72 0.94 -39.14
CA GLU A 178 -6.15 1.24 -39.21
C GLU A 178 -6.89 0.50 -38.09
N ARG A 179 -7.06 1.17 -36.96
CA ARG A 179 -7.83 0.71 -35.81
C ARG A 179 -8.41 1.89 -35.04
N GLN A 180 -9.42 1.62 -34.24
CA GLN A 180 -9.91 2.58 -33.24
C GLN A 180 -9.11 2.42 -31.93
N THR A 181 -8.68 3.53 -31.33
CA THR A 181 -7.97 3.51 -30.05
C THR A 181 -8.71 4.33 -28.98
N LEU A 182 -8.98 3.72 -27.83
CA LEU A 182 -9.62 4.38 -26.69
C LEU A 182 -8.64 4.45 -25.52
N PHE A 183 -8.39 5.65 -25.01
CA PHE A 183 -7.54 5.90 -23.85
C PHE A 183 -8.41 6.29 -22.66
N PHE A 184 -8.31 5.55 -21.57
CA PHE A 184 -8.96 5.88 -20.31
C PHE A 184 -7.89 6.10 -19.24
N SER A 185 -7.90 7.28 -18.66
CA SER A 185 -6.90 7.70 -17.68
C SER A 185 -7.54 8.56 -16.61
N ALA A 186 -6.98 8.55 -15.40
CA ALA A 186 -7.35 9.55 -14.40
C ALA A 186 -6.67 10.90 -14.70
N THR A 187 -5.51 10.87 -15.36
CA THR A 187 -4.62 12.02 -15.50
C THR A 187 -4.06 12.21 -16.90
N MET A 188 -3.59 13.43 -17.18
CA MET A 188 -2.92 13.84 -18.42
C MET A 188 -1.45 14.18 -18.17
N ASN A 189 -0.67 13.19 -17.73
CA ASN A 189 0.77 13.36 -17.61
C ASN A 189 1.46 13.35 -19.00
N ARG A 190 2.74 13.77 -19.07
CA ARG A 190 3.50 13.83 -20.33
C ARG A 190 3.59 12.48 -21.05
N GLY A 191 3.62 11.38 -20.30
CA GLY A 191 3.68 10.04 -20.87
C GLY A 191 2.37 9.65 -21.56
N VAL A 192 1.22 9.92 -20.94
CA VAL A 192 -0.11 9.70 -21.53
C VAL A 192 -0.27 10.54 -22.79
N THR A 193 0.11 11.82 -22.76
CA THR A 193 0.10 12.69 -23.95
C THR A 193 0.96 12.10 -25.08
N GLY A 194 2.14 11.56 -24.74
CA GLY A 194 3.02 10.91 -25.71
C GLY A 194 2.42 9.64 -26.32
N LEU A 195 1.75 8.81 -25.52
CA LEU A 195 1.04 7.62 -26.02
C LEU A 195 -0.07 7.99 -27.01
N ILE A 196 -0.85 9.02 -26.67
CA ILE A 196 -1.95 9.49 -27.52
C ILE A 196 -1.43 10.03 -28.85
N GLN A 197 -0.37 10.84 -28.82
CA GLN A 197 0.24 11.39 -30.03
C GLN A 197 0.82 10.30 -30.94
N LYS A 198 1.34 9.23 -30.35
CA LYS A 198 2.00 8.14 -31.10
C LYS A 198 1.01 7.11 -31.65
N PHE A 199 -0.06 6.81 -30.91
CA PHE A 199 -0.94 5.66 -31.18
C PHE A 199 -2.42 6.00 -31.36
N GLY A 200 -2.84 7.23 -31.08
CA GLY A 200 -4.19 7.70 -31.32
C GLY A 200 -4.33 8.50 -32.61
N ASN A 201 -5.57 8.67 -33.07
CA ASN A 201 -5.92 9.47 -34.23
C ASN A 201 -6.97 10.53 -33.85
N SER A 202 -6.49 11.75 -33.53
CA SER A 202 -7.34 12.90 -33.16
C SER A 202 -8.49 12.55 -32.19
N PRO A 203 -8.18 11.99 -31.01
CA PRO A 203 -9.19 11.48 -30.10
C PRO A 203 -10.12 12.58 -29.59
N GLU A 204 -11.41 12.26 -29.48
CA GLU A 204 -12.38 13.11 -28.81
C GLU A 204 -12.14 13.09 -27.30
N VAL A 205 -11.88 14.27 -26.72
CA VAL A 205 -11.54 14.40 -25.30
C VAL A 205 -12.81 14.56 -24.48
N ILE A 206 -13.03 13.61 -23.58
CA ILE A 206 -14.19 13.57 -22.69
C ILE A 206 -13.67 13.68 -21.26
N GLU A 207 -13.79 14.87 -20.69
CA GLU A 207 -13.35 15.15 -19.32
C GLU A 207 -14.54 15.25 -18.38
N ILE A 208 -14.65 14.29 -17.46
CA ILE A 208 -15.64 14.33 -16.39
C ILE A 208 -14.98 14.98 -15.17
N LYS A 209 -15.23 16.27 -15.02
CA LYS A 209 -14.83 17.00 -13.80
C LYS A 209 -15.52 16.37 -12.60
N GLN A 210 -14.75 15.73 -11.73
CA GLN A 210 -15.27 15.36 -10.42
C GLN A 210 -15.64 16.64 -9.67
N LYS A 211 -16.93 16.81 -9.36
CA LYS A 211 -17.24 17.39 -8.04
C LYS A 211 -16.63 16.43 -7.03
N SER A 212 -15.87 16.94 -6.08
CA SER A 212 -15.06 16.26 -5.06
C SER A 212 -15.87 15.36 -4.08
N LEU A 213 -16.88 14.65 -4.58
CA LEU A 213 -17.89 13.94 -3.81
C LEU A 213 -17.32 12.74 -3.04
N THR A 214 -16.28 12.08 -3.55
CA THR A 214 -15.63 10.97 -2.82
C THR A 214 -14.85 11.43 -1.60
N VAL A 215 -14.31 12.65 -1.59
CA VAL A 215 -13.59 13.17 -0.42
C VAL A 215 -14.58 13.61 0.67
N SER A 216 -15.77 14.10 0.29
CA SER A 216 -16.75 14.61 1.25
C SER A 216 -17.43 13.54 2.11
N THR A 217 -17.50 12.28 1.67
CA THR A 217 -18.11 11.18 2.44
C THR A 217 -17.12 10.42 3.32
N ILE A 218 -15.81 10.70 3.17
CA ILE A 218 -14.74 10.02 3.92
C ILE A 218 -14.25 10.94 5.03
N GLU A 219 -14.43 10.51 6.28
CA GLU A 219 -13.85 11.16 7.43
C GLU A 219 -12.34 10.92 7.44
N GLN A 220 -11.57 11.99 7.33
CA GLN A 220 -10.12 11.92 7.23
C GLN A 220 -9.45 12.50 8.46
N SER A 221 -8.60 11.69 9.08
CA SER A 221 -7.79 12.12 10.21
C SER A 221 -6.32 11.70 10.06
N TYR A 222 -5.45 12.40 10.77
CA TYR A 222 -4.05 12.06 10.87
C TYR A 222 -3.54 12.07 12.30
N PHE A 223 -2.54 11.24 12.55
CA PHE A 223 -1.80 11.17 13.80
C PHE A 223 -0.33 11.43 13.53
N GLU A 224 0.30 12.23 14.41
CA GLU A 224 1.73 12.44 14.38
C GLU A 224 2.41 11.29 15.13
N VAL A 225 3.03 10.34 14.42
CA VAL A 225 3.49 9.06 15.00
C VAL A 225 4.86 8.66 14.48
N ARG A 226 5.81 8.42 15.39
CA ARG A 226 7.15 7.93 15.02
C ARG A 226 7.07 6.51 14.47
N GLN A 227 7.98 6.16 13.56
CA GLN A 227 7.98 4.84 12.90
C GLN A 227 7.90 3.67 13.89
N ARG A 228 8.66 3.74 14.99
CA ARG A 228 8.70 2.69 16.03
C ARG A 228 7.40 2.54 16.84
N SER A 229 6.55 3.57 16.84
CA SER A 229 5.28 3.60 17.56
C SER A 229 4.08 3.30 16.67
N LYS A 230 4.24 3.28 15.34
CA LYS A 230 3.12 3.14 14.39
C LYS A 230 2.27 1.89 14.60
N VAL A 231 2.88 0.73 14.85
CA VAL A 231 2.14 -0.52 15.12
C VAL A 231 1.30 -0.38 16.39
N GLU A 232 1.89 0.19 17.45
CA GLU A 232 1.18 0.37 18.71
C GLU A 232 0.00 1.32 18.54
N VAL A 233 0.20 2.46 17.90
CA VAL A 233 -0.87 3.42 17.63
C VAL A 233 -1.95 2.81 16.73
N LEU A 234 -1.57 2.05 15.71
CA LEU A 234 -2.51 1.30 14.87
C LEU A 234 -3.37 0.36 15.72
N SER A 235 -2.75 -0.45 16.59
CA SER A 235 -3.47 -1.34 17.51
C SER A 235 -4.45 -0.58 18.40
N ARG A 236 -4.01 0.52 19.03
CA ARG A 236 -4.88 1.34 19.87
C ARG A 236 -6.09 1.87 19.11
N ILE A 237 -5.91 2.32 17.86
CA ILE A 237 -7.02 2.82 17.02
C ILE A 237 -7.98 1.69 16.64
N LEU A 238 -7.46 0.51 16.29
CA LEU A 238 -8.26 -0.67 15.97
C LEU A 238 -9.07 -1.15 17.18
N ASP A 239 -8.50 -1.12 18.38
CA ASP A 239 -9.20 -1.57 19.58
C ASP A 239 -10.25 -0.57 20.08
N MET A 240 -10.04 0.73 19.85
CA MET A 240 -11.04 1.75 20.19
C MET A 240 -12.31 1.60 19.34
N ASN A 241 -12.14 1.27 18.07
CA ASN A 241 -13.22 1.09 17.11
C ASN A 241 -12.90 -0.05 16.15
N PRO A 242 -13.21 -1.31 16.53
CA PRO A 242 -12.95 -2.48 15.69
C PRO A 242 -13.70 -2.38 14.36
N PRO A 243 -13.00 -2.33 13.21
CA PRO A 243 -13.66 -2.35 11.91
C PRO A 243 -14.07 -3.78 11.55
N ARG A 244 -15.07 -3.93 10.67
CA ARG A 244 -15.37 -5.24 10.08
C ARG A 244 -14.34 -5.59 9.01
N LEU A 245 -14.00 -4.64 8.14
CA LEU A 245 -12.91 -4.77 7.16
C LEU A 245 -12.07 -3.49 7.08
N GLY A 246 -10.75 -3.65 7.14
CA GLY A 246 -9.79 -2.56 7.02
C GLY A 246 -8.66 -2.85 6.04
N ILE A 247 -8.17 -1.82 5.35
CA ILE A 247 -6.95 -1.90 4.54
C ILE A 247 -5.87 -1.01 5.12
N ILE A 248 -4.65 -1.54 5.23
CA ILE A 248 -3.47 -0.83 5.73
C ILE A 248 -2.45 -0.72 4.58
N PHE A 249 -2.16 0.50 4.14
CA PHE A 249 -1.22 0.77 3.07
C PHE A 249 0.18 1.10 3.59
N CYS A 250 1.15 0.33 3.12
CA CYS A 250 2.58 0.57 3.35
C CYS A 250 3.29 0.85 2.02
N ASN A 251 4.38 1.62 2.07
CA ASN A 251 5.09 2.03 0.84
C ASN A 251 6.01 0.93 0.30
N THR A 252 6.44 -0.03 1.13
CA THR A 252 7.37 -1.10 0.74
C THR A 252 6.84 -2.48 1.07
N LYS A 253 7.27 -3.49 0.30
CA LYS A 253 6.91 -4.90 0.53
C LYS A 253 7.36 -5.38 1.92
N ARG A 254 8.57 -4.98 2.32
CA ARG A 254 9.12 -5.27 3.65
C ARG A 254 8.27 -4.67 4.77
N SER A 255 7.82 -3.42 4.62
CA SER A 255 6.92 -2.80 5.60
C SER A 255 5.57 -3.52 5.69
N VAL A 256 5.08 -4.08 4.57
CA VAL A 256 3.89 -4.94 4.58
C VAL A 256 4.14 -6.20 5.40
N ASP A 257 5.23 -6.91 5.14
CA ASP A 257 5.59 -8.13 5.87
C ASP A 257 5.73 -7.88 7.38
N GLU A 258 6.52 -6.87 7.76
CA GLU A 258 6.77 -6.50 9.16
C GLU A 258 5.46 -6.09 9.87
N CYS A 259 4.64 -5.23 9.24
CA CYS A 259 3.37 -4.81 9.82
C CYS A 259 2.36 -5.95 9.95
N THR A 260 2.29 -6.87 8.99
CA THR A 260 1.40 -8.03 9.07
C THR A 260 1.83 -8.96 10.21
N GLU A 261 3.13 -9.26 10.33
CA GLU A 261 3.65 -10.12 11.39
C GLU A 261 3.41 -9.50 12.77
N ASP A 262 3.64 -8.21 12.93
CA ASP A 262 3.38 -7.50 14.18
C ASP A 262 1.89 -7.52 14.57
N LEU A 263 0.98 -7.36 13.60
CA LEU A 263 -0.46 -7.44 13.84
C LEU A 263 -0.91 -8.86 14.23
N ILE A 264 -0.39 -9.89 13.55
CA ILE A 264 -0.70 -11.29 13.89
C ILE A 264 -0.17 -11.64 15.29
N ASN A 265 1.04 -11.22 15.63
CA ASN A 265 1.63 -11.44 16.96
C ASN A 265 0.82 -10.78 18.08
N ARG A 266 0.06 -9.73 17.77
CA ARG A 266 -0.86 -9.03 18.67
C ARG A 266 -2.29 -9.58 18.61
N GLY A 267 -2.53 -10.69 17.90
CA GLY A 267 -3.85 -11.34 17.84
C GLY A 267 -4.87 -10.63 16.96
N TYR A 268 -4.44 -9.87 15.95
CA TYR A 268 -5.35 -9.36 14.90
C TYR A 268 -5.42 -10.33 13.72
N SER A 269 -6.62 -10.45 13.12
CA SER A 269 -6.80 -11.22 11.89
C SER A 269 -6.32 -10.41 10.68
N ALA A 270 -5.03 -10.53 10.38
CA ALA A 270 -4.36 -9.79 9.31
C ALA A 270 -3.69 -10.71 8.27
N ASP A 271 -3.61 -10.26 7.02
CA ASP A 271 -2.86 -10.95 5.96
C ASP A 271 -2.19 -9.93 5.00
N ARG A 272 -1.20 -10.41 4.24
CA ARG A 272 -0.29 -9.56 3.44
C ARG A 272 -0.59 -9.60 1.95
N LEU A 273 -0.47 -8.45 1.28
CA LEU A 273 -0.69 -8.30 -0.16
C LEU A 273 0.35 -7.39 -0.82
N HIS A 274 1.36 -7.99 -1.44
CA HIS A 274 2.43 -7.27 -2.17
C HIS A 274 2.92 -8.08 -3.37
N GLY A 275 3.72 -7.47 -4.25
CA GLY A 275 4.08 -8.07 -5.54
C GLY A 275 4.97 -9.33 -5.52
N ASP A 276 5.48 -9.76 -4.36
CA ASP A 276 6.32 -10.97 -4.26
C ASP A 276 5.53 -12.22 -3.86
N ILE A 277 4.26 -12.07 -3.46
CA ILE A 277 3.42 -13.24 -3.18
C ILE A 277 3.04 -13.94 -4.49
N THR A 278 2.91 -15.26 -4.43
CA THR A 278 2.45 -16.04 -5.59
C THR A 278 0.99 -15.70 -5.93
N GLN A 279 0.61 -15.90 -7.19
CA GLN A 279 -0.76 -15.64 -7.63
C GLN A 279 -1.79 -16.48 -6.86
N GLN A 280 -1.47 -17.75 -6.57
CA GLN A 280 -2.33 -18.63 -5.78
C GLN A 280 -2.52 -18.12 -4.34
N MET A 281 -1.45 -17.60 -3.72
CA MET A 281 -1.55 -16.98 -2.39
C MET A 281 -2.38 -15.71 -2.45
N ARG A 282 -2.17 -14.86 -3.47
CA ARG A 282 -2.96 -13.65 -3.69
C ARG A 282 -4.46 -13.94 -3.77
N GLU A 283 -4.86 -14.89 -4.61
CA GLU A 283 -6.27 -15.29 -4.75
C GLU A 283 -6.84 -15.82 -3.43
N ARG A 284 -6.06 -16.59 -2.67
CA ARG A 284 -6.45 -17.08 -1.34
C ARG A 284 -6.65 -15.94 -0.35
N VAL A 285 -5.71 -15.00 -0.27
CA VAL A 285 -5.78 -13.83 0.63
C VAL A 285 -7.01 -12.98 0.29
N LEU A 286 -7.22 -12.68 -1.00
CA LEU A 286 -8.36 -11.88 -1.44
C LEU A 286 -9.71 -12.58 -1.24
N LYS A 287 -9.74 -13.90 -1.33
CA LYS A 287 -10.94 -14.67 -0.98
C LYS A 287 -11.21 -14.57 0.53
N ARG A 288 -10.21 -14.86 1.37
CA ARG A 288 -10.34 -14.78 2.83
C ARG A 288 -10.73 -13.40 3.34
N PHE A 289 -10.23 -12.34 2.70
CA PHE A 289 -10.59 -10.97 3.03
C PHE A 289 -12.02 -10.62 2.61
N ARG A 290 -12.48 -11.06 1.42
CA ARG A 290 -13.88 -10.90 0.99
C ARG A 290 -14.86 -11.66 1.88
N ASP A 291 -14.49 -12.86 2.31
CA ASP A 291 -15.33 -13.71 3.17
C ASP A 291 -15.28 -13.27 4.65
N GLY A 292 -14.54 -12.20 5.00
CA GLY A 292 -14.41 -11.70 6.38
C GLY A 292 -13.57 -12.56 7.31
N THR A 293 -12.91 -13.61 6.81
CA THR A 293 -12.00 -14.44 7.61
C THR A 293 -10.72 -13.69 8.00
N VAL A 294 -10.27 -12.78 7.13
CA VAL A 294 -9.22 -11.80 7.40
C VAL A 294 -9.90 -10.44 7.49
N GLU A 295 -9.72 -9.74 8.60
CA GLU A 295 -10.34 -8.44 8.87
C GLU A 295 -9.45 -7.29 8.37
N LEU A 296 -8.13 -7.49 8.40
CA LEU A 296 -7.14 -6.47 8.05
C LEU A 296 -6.25 -6.92 6.88
N LEU A 297 -6.31 -6.19 5.78
CA LEU A 297 -5.43 -6.43 4.63
C LEU A 297 -4.30 -5.41 4.62
N VAL A 298 -3.06 -5.87 4.82
CA VAL A 298 -1.87 -5.02 4.73
C VAL A 298 -1.32 -5.10 3.31
N ALA A 299 -1.22 -3.97 2.61
CA ALA A 299 -0.91 -3.95 1.19
C ALA A 299 0.02 -2.83 0.74
N THR A 300 0.66 -3.05 -0.41
CA THR A 300 1.32 -1.97 -1.18
C THR A 300 0.34 -1.39 -2.20
N ASP A 301 0.57 -0.16 -2.66
CA ASP A 301 -0.27 0.51 -3.68
C ASP A 301 -0.51 -0.37 -4.90
N VAL A 302 0.57 -0.94 -5.45
CA VAL A 302 0.50 -1.77 -6.67
C VAL A 302 -0.38 -2.99 -6.47
N ALA A 303 -0.32 -3.60 -5.29
CA ALA A 303 -1.02 -4.85 -5.01
C ALA A 303 -2.49 -4.63 -4.57
N ALA A 304 -2.84 -3.44 -4.08
CA ALA A 304 -4.21 -3.09 -3.72
C ALA A 304 -4.96 -2.28 -4.80
N ARG A 305 -4.30 -1.93 -5.91
CA ARG A 305 -4.96 -1.40 -7.12
C ARG A 305 -5.83 -2.47 -7.77
N GLY A 306 -6.99 -2.04 -8.27
CA GLY A 306 -8.01 -2.96 -8.80
C GLY A 306 -8.65 -3.86 -7.74
N LEU A 307 -8.49 -3.61 -6.44
CA LEU A 307 -9.35 -4.31 -5.46
C LEU A 307 -10.76 -3.75 -5.56
N ASP A 308 -11.67 -4.58 -6.09
CA ASP A 308 -13.11 -4.32 -6.08
C ASP A 308 -13.71 -5.00 -4.87
N ILE A 309 -13.67 -4.28 -3.76
CA ILE A 309 -14.23 -4.71 -2.49
C ILE A 309 -15.09 -3.54 -2.04
N GLU A 310 -16.40 -3.74 -2.10
CA GLU A 310 -17.37 -2.67 -1.87
C GLU A 310 -17.43 -2.23 -0.39
N GLU A 311 -16.73 -2.95 0.49
CA GLU A 311 -17.16 -3.21 1.86
C GLU A 311 -16.10 -2.85 2.91
N ILE A 312 -15.23 -1.88 2.63
CA ILE A 312 -14.13 -1.47 3.52
C ILE A 312 -14.56 -0.30 4.40
N ASP A 313 -14.51 -0.46 5.72
CA ASP A 313 -14.93 0.55 6.69
C ASP A 313 -13.85 1.61 6.92
N ILE A 314 -12.59 1.17 6.92
CA ILE A 314 -11.45 2.02 7.27
C ILE A 314 -10.22 1.75 6.38
N VAL A 315 -9.55 2.83 6.00
CA VAL A 315 -8.26 2.80 5.33
C VAL A 315 -7.21 3.44 6.22
N PHE A 316 -6.11 2.74 6.45
CA PHE A 316 -4.93 3.26 7.14
C PHE A 316 -3.81 3.54 6.14
N ASN A 317 -3.37 4.78 6.04
CA ASN A 317 -2.09 5.13 5.43
C ASN A 317 -1.01 4.97 6.52
N TYR A 318 -0.53 3.74 6.70
CA TYR A 318 0.54 3.43 7.64
C TYR A 318 1.83 4.18 7.27
N ASP A 319 2.10 4.25 5.97
CA ASP A 319 3.07 5.18 5.39
C ASP A 319 2.32 6.17 4.49
N ILE A 320 2.50 7.48 4.68
CA ILE A 320 1.87 8.47 3.79
C ILE A 320 2.43 8.33 2.35
N PRO A 321 1.58 8.35 1.31
CA PRO A 321 2.05 8.31 -0.07
C PRO A 321 2.81 9.59 -0.43
N THR A 322 3.68 9.48 -1.43
CA THR A 322 4.44 10.64 -1.95
C THR A 322 3.61 11.50 -2.88
N ASP A 323 2.71 10.89 -3.65
CA ASP A 323 1.85 11.55 -4.62
C ASP A 323 0.44 11.76 -4.06
N PRO A 324 -0.13 12.98 -4.15
CA PRO A 324 -1.54 13.24 -3.80
C PRO A 324 -2.56 12.36 -4.51
N GLU A 325 -2.29 11.92 -5.74
CA GLU A 325 -3.21 11.03 -6.47
C GLU A 325 -3.25 9.64 -5.86
N ASP A 326 -2.10 9.11 -5.45
CA ASP A 326 -2.03 7.82 -4.75
C ASP A 326 -2.80 7.90 -3.43
N TYR A 327 -2.75 9.03 -2.73
CA TYR A 327 -3.58 9.25 -1.54
C TYR A 327 -5.07 9.12 -1.85
N VAL A 328 -5.56 9.80 -2.90
CA VAL A 328 -6.96 9.72 -3.33
C VAL A 328 -7.35 8.28 -3.68
N HIS A 329 -6.47 7.54 -4.36
CA HIS A 329 -6.72 6.14 -4.72
C HIS A 329 -6.74 5.17 -3.53
N ARG A 330 -5.94 5.43 -2.49
CA ARG A 330 -5.95 4.67 -1.24
C ARG A 330 -7.24 4.90 -0.48
N ILE A 331 -7.59 6.16 -0.19
CA ILE A 331 -8.80 6.46 0.59
C ILE A 331 -10.08 6.11 -0.19
N GLY A 332 -10.05 6.17 -1.52
CA GLY A 332 -11.15 5.70 -2.39
C GLY A 332 -11.42 4.19 -2.36
N ARG A 333 -10.73 3.43 -1.48
CA ARG A 333 -11.10 2.04 -1.15
C ARG A 333 -12.24 1.98 -0.14
N THR A 334 -12.47 3.01 0.66
CA THR A 334 -13.63 3.15 1.55
C THR A 334 -14.63 4.17 0.98
N GLY A 335 -15.79 4.34 1.63
CA GLY A 335 -16.79 5.35 1.26
C GLY A 335 -17.43 5.15 -0.11
N ARG A 336 -17.51 3.91 -0.60
CA ARG A 336 -18.11 3.54 -1.89
C ARG A 336 -19.64 3.40 -1.78
N ALA A 337 -20.33 3.53 -2.91
CA ALA A 337 -21.79 3.38 -3.03
C ALA A 337 -22.61 4.26 -2.05
N GLY A 338 -22.11 5.45 -1.72
CA GLY A 338 -22.82 6.41 -0.86
C GLY A 338 -22.68 6.16 0.65
N ARG A 339 -21.91 5.14 1.07
CA ARG A 339 -21.58 4.91 2.48
C ARG A 339 -20.54 5.92 2.98
N THR A 340 -20.55 6.17 4.28
CA THR A 340 -19.45 6.88 4.95
C THR A 340 -18.26 5.94 5.13
N GLY A 341 -17.06 6.49 5.09
CA GLY A 341 -15.81 5.75 5.26
C GLY A 341 -14.84 6.51 6.13
N ARG A 342 -13.85 5.82 6.72
CA ARG A 342 -12.81 6.46 7.53
C ARG A 342 -11.44 6.28 6.89
N ALA A 343 -10.64 7.33 6.89
CA ALA A 343 -9.26 7.28 6.43
C ALA A 343 -8.33 7.90 7.47
N VAL A 344 -7.41 7.09 7.97
CA VAL A 344 -6.45 7.47 9.01
C VAL A 344 -5.05 7.49 8.42
N SER A 345 -4.31 8.57 8.63
CA SER A 345 -2.94 8.70 8.11
C SER A 345 -1.91 8.90 9.21
N PHE A 346 -0.80 8.17 9.16
CA PHE A 346 0.34 8.40 10.04
C PHE A 346 1.39 9.27 9.34
N VAL A 347 1.84 10.30 10.05
CA VAL A 347 2.85 11.24 9.56
C VAL A 347 3.83 11.55 10.67
N TYR A 348 5.09 11.83 10.33
CA TYR A 348 6.05 12.37 11.29
C TYR A 348 7.08 13.29 10.63
N GLY A 349 7.45 14.38 11.32
CA GLY A 349 8.50 15.28 10.88
C GLY A 349 8.30 15.83 9.46
N ARG A 350 9.15 15.41 8.51
CA ARG A 350 9.11 15.89 7.11
C ARG A 350 7.88 15.43 6.33
N GLU A 351 7.21 14.37 6.78
CA GLU A 351 5.99 13.86 6.15
C GLU A 351 4.81 14.83 6.28
N ILE A 352 4.85 15.75 7.24
CA ILE A 352 3.85 16.82 7.40
C ILE A 352 3.78 17.70 6.14
N TYR A 353 4.90 17.98 5.49
CA TYR A 353 4.91 18.74 4.23
C TYR A 353 4.25 17.99 3.07
N ARG A 354 4.31 16.65 3.09
CA ARG A 354 3.60 15.80 2.11
C ARG A 354 2.10 15.86 2.37
N LEU A 355 1.68 15.73 3.63
CA LEU A 355 0.28 15.89 4.03
C LEU A 355 -0.29 17.24 3.57
N GLN A 356 0.43 18.34 3.79
CA GLN A 356 0.01 19.67 3.31
C GLN A 356 -0.11 19.77 1.79
N THR A 357 0.70 19.01 1.04
CA THR A 357 0.59 18.96 -0.42
C THR A 357 -0.64 18.17 -0.85
N ILE A 358 -0.95 17.09 -0.14
CA ILE A 358 -2.18 16.31 -0.30
C ILE A 358 -3.40 17.20 -0.01
N GLU A 359 -3.45 17.90 1.13
CA GLU A 359 -4.57 18.79 1.50
C GLU A 359 -4.83 19.88 0.45
N ARG A 360 -3.76 20.48 -0.10
CA ARG A 360 -3.89 21.49 -1.16
C ARG A 360 -4.45 20.90 -2.46
N TYR A 361 -4.05 19.68 -2.79
CA TYR A 361 -4.53 18.97 -3.97
C TYR A 361 -5.99 18.56 -3.83
N THR A 362 -6.36 17.95 -2.70
CA THR A 362 -7.72 17.48 -2.41
C THR A 362 -8.67 18.61 -2.03
N ARG A 363 -8.13 19.80 -1.71
CA ARG A 363 -8.86 20.96 -1.16
C ARG A 363 -9.65 20.61 0.09
N HIS A 364 -9.11 19.70 0.89
CA HIS A 364 -9.72 19.20 2.11
C HIS A 364 -8.71 19.19 3.24
N VAL A 365 -9.09 19.69 4.41
CA VAL A 365 -8.23 19.71 5.59
C VAL A 365 -8.39 18.39 6.32
N ILE A 366 -7.28 17.71 6.59
CA ILE A 366 -7.25 16.42 7.28
C ILE A 366 -7.12 16.72 8.77
N LYS A 367 -8.09 16.23 9.57
CA LYS A 367 -8.16 16.58 10.99
C LYS A 367 -7.04 15.91 11.77
N ARG A 368 -6.29 16.67 12.58
CA ARG A 368 -5.36 16.10 13.54
C ARG A 368 -6.13 15.44 14.68
N GLU A 369 -5.85 14.18 14.96
CA GLU A 369 -6.38 13.48 16.13
C GLU A 369 -5.30 13.19 17.18
N ARG A 370 -5.76 12.89 18.40
CA ARG A 370 -4.90 12.55 19.54
C ARG A 370 -4.83 11.05 19.68
N ILE A 371 -3.62 10.53 19.87
CA ILE A 371 -3.41 9.10 20.09
C ILE A 371 -4.15 8.69 21.37
N PRO A 372 -5.01 7.64 21.32
CA PRO A 372 -5.67 7.13 22.51
C PRO A 372 -4.65 6.66 23.56
N SER A 373 -4.88 6.98 24.82
CA SER A 373 -4.05 6.46 25.92
C SER A 373 -4.33 4.98 26.16
N VAL A 374 -3.39 4.28 26.82
CA VAL A 374 -3.59 2.87 27.19
C VAL A 374 -4.84 2.72 28.06
N GLU A 375 -5.05 3.61 29.03
CA GLU A 375 -6.23 3.61 29.90
C GLU A 375 -7.55 3.77 29.11
N GLN A 376 -7.56 4.64 28.09
CA GLN A 376 -8.74 4.82 27.23
C GLN A 376 -9.05 3.55 26.43
N VAL A 377 -8.02 2.88 25.92
CA VAL A 377 -8.16 1.62 25.16
C VAL A 377 -8.65 0.50 26.08
N GLU A 378 -8.11 0.39 27.29
CA GLU A 378 -8.55 -0.60 28.28
C GLU A 378 -10.00 -0.37 28.70
N GLY A 379 -10.38 0.89 28.98
CA GLY A 379 -11.76 1.26 29.28
C GLY A 379 -12.71 0.89 28.14
N ARG A 380 -12.36 1.23 26.90
CA ARG A 380 -13.21 0.92 25.74
C ARG A 380 -13.37 -0.58 25.50
N ARG A 381 -12.31 -1.37 25.70
CA ARG A 381 -12.43 -2.84 25.62
C ARG A 381 -13.32 -3.41 26.72
N ALA A 382 -13.21 -2.88 27.94
CA ALA A 382 -14.08 -3.28 29.04
C ALA A 382 -15.55 -2.98 28.71
N ASP A 383 -15.85 -1.81 28.13
CA ASP A 383 -17.19 -1.44 27.68
C ASP A 383 -17.72 -2.41 26.63
N LEU A 384 -16.91 -2.78 25.62
CA LEU A 384 -17.32 -3.73 24.57
C LEU A 384 -17.65 -5.13 25.13
N ILE A 385 -16.83 -5.62 26.07
CA ILE A 385 -17.10 -6.90 26.75
C ILE A 385 -18.37 -6.81 27.59
N PHE A 386 -18.55 -5.68 28.28
CA PHE A 386 -19.73 -5.44 29.10
C PHE A 386 -21.01 -5.41 28.26
N ASP A 387 -21.00 -4.72 27.13
CA ASP A 387 -22.13 -4.62 26.21
C ASP A 387 -22.50 -5.99 25.60
N ASP A 388 -21.52 -6.78 25.15
CA ASP A 388 -21.76 -8.14 24.64
C ASP A 388 -22.30 -9.07 25.74
N LEU A 389 -21.75 -8.99 26.95
CA LEU A 389 -22.23 -9.76 28.09
C LEU A 389 -23.68 -9.40 28.43
N LYS A 390 -24.00 -8.11 28.46
CA LYS A 390 -25.36 -7.61 28.71
C LYS A 390 -26.35 -8.13 27.66
N GLU A 391 -26.01 -8.04 26.38
CA GLU A 391 -26.86 -8.51 25.29
C GLU A 391 -27.10 -10.04 25.37
N ARG A 392 -26.07 -10.82 25.70
CA ARG A 392 -26.20 -12.28 25.89
C ARG A 392 -27.07 -12.64 27.08
N LEU A 393 -26.93 -11.92 28.20
CA LEU A 393 -27.76 -12.12 29.38
C LEU A 393 -29.23 -11.77 29.12
N GLU A 394 -29.50 -10.64 28.46
CA GLU A 394 -30.85 -10.19 28.10
C GLU A 394 -31.52 -11.10 27.07
N SER A 395 -30.75 -11.63 26.11
CA SER A 395 -31.28 -12.55 25.09
C SER A 395 -31.43 -14.00 25.57
N GLY A 396 -30.85 -14.36 26.72
CA GLY A 396 -30.86 -15.72 27.27
C GLY A 396 -30.11 -16.75 26.41
N LYS A 397 -29.28 -16.30 25.45
CA LYS A 397 -28.55 -17.17 24.50
C LYS A 397 -27.16 -17.50 25.03
N PHE A 398 -27.11 -18.29 26.10
CA PHE A 398 -25.86 -18.85 26.62
C PHE A 398 -26.10 -20.28 27.13
N ASP A 399 -25.09 -21.13 26.99
CA ASP A 399 -25.18 -22.50 27.50
C ASP A 399 -25.14 -22.49 29.03
N ALA A 400 -25.93 -23.36 29.65
CA ALA A 400 -25.98 -23.49 31.10
C ALA A 400 -24.72 -24.23 31.59
N TYR A 401 -23.71 -23.48 32.01
CA TYR A 401 -22.53 -24.00 32.73
C TYR A 401 -22.74 -24.02 34.25
N GLN A 402 -23.98 -24.19 34.71
CA GLN A 402 -24.37 -24.09 36.12
C GLN A 402 -23.53 -25.01 37.01
N ASP A 403 -23.36 -26.28 36.62
CA ASP A 403 -22.58 -27.25 37.40
C ASP A 403 -21.12 -26.81 37.69
N ASN A 404 -20.48 -26.12 36.73
CA ASN A 404 -19.11 -25.64 36.90
C ASN A 404 -19.06 -24.40 37.80
N ILE A 405 -20.05 -23.51 37.67
CA ILE A 405 -20.14 -22.30 38.50
C ILE A 405 -20.52 -22.70 39.93
N ASP A 406 -21.50 -23.57 40.11
CA ASP A 406 -21.96 -24.07 41.42
C ASP A 406 -20.81 -24.74 42.17
N ARG A 407 -19.99 -25.54 41.49
CA ARG A 407 -18.79 -26.14 42.09
C ARG A 407 -17.78 -25.10 42.59
N LEU A 408 -17.63 -23.96 41.91
CA LEU A 408 -16.77 -22.87 42.36
C LEU A 408 -17.39 -22.11 43.54
N LEU A 409 -18.71 -21.93 43.54
CA LEU A 409 -19.45 -21.32 44.65
C LEU A 409 -19.38 -22.18 45.92
N GLU A 410 -19.53 -23.51 45.80
CA GLU A 410 -19.40 -24.47 46.91
C GLU A 410 -17.99 -24.48 47.52
N GLN A 411 -16.96 -24.17 46.72
CA GLN A 411 -15.57 -24.00 47.19
C GLN A 411 -15.33 -22.67 47.90
N GLY A 412 -16.34 -21.81 48.01
CA GLY A 412 -16.29 -20.55 48.74
C GLY A 412 -15.90 -19.33 47.88
N HIS A 413 -15.84 -19.46 46.56
CA HIS A 413 -15.62 -18.31 45.68
C HIS A 413 -16.91 -17.51 45.51
N THR A 414 -16.82 -16.18 45.55
CA THR A 414 -18.02 -15.35 45.29
C THR A 414 -18.31 -15.27 43.79
N PRO A 415 -19.57 -15.05 43.38
CA PRO A 415 -19.90 -14.81 41.96
C PRO A 415 -19.07 -13.67 41.34
N THR A 416 -18.77 -12.64 42.13
CA THR A 416 -17.94 -11.50 41.71
C THR A 416 -16.50 -11.91 41.44
N ASP A 417 -15.90 -12.77 42.27
CA ASP A 417 -14.54 -13.27 42.07
C ASP A 417 -14.44 -14.17 40.83
N ILE A 418 -15.45 -15.02 40.63
CA ILE A 418 -15.54 -15.87 39.44
C ILE A 418 -15.66 -15.01 38.17
N ALA A 419 -16.55 -14.02 38.17
CA ALA A 419 -16.69 -13.08 37.06
C ALA A 419 -15.40 -12.28 36.81
N GLY A 420 -14.76 -11.79 37.88
CA GLY A 420 -13.48 -11.07 37.80
C GLY A 420 -12.36 -11.94 37.23
N ALA A 421 -12.28 -13.20 37.63
CA ALA A 421 -11.31 -14.16 37.11
C ALA A 421 -11.56 -14.46 35.62
N LEU A 422 -12.83 -14.68 35.22
CA LEU A 422 -13.19 -14.88 33.82
C LEU A 422 -12.85 -13.67 32.95
N VAL A 423 -13.17 -12.45 33.40
CA VAL A 423 -12.80 -11.21 32.69
C VAL A 423 -11.28 -11.10 32.56
N THR A 424 -10.54 -11.45 33.61
CA THR A 424 -9.07 -11.44 33.58
C THR A 424 -8.53 -12.46 32.57
N MET A 425 -9.06 -13.69 32.57
CA MET A 425 -8.68 -14.71 31.59
C MET A 425 -9.00 -14.31 30.15
N ILE A 426 -10.15 -13.66 29.92
CA ILE A 426 -10.52 -13.14 28.59
C ILE A 426 -9.54 -12.04 28.15
N ARG A 427 -9.16 -11.14 29.06
CA ARG A 427 -8.15 -10.09 28.80
C ARG A 427 -6.79 -10.69 28.46
N GLU A 428 -6.33 -11.68 29.23
CA GLU A 428 -5.06 -12.38 29.01
C GLU A 428 -5.06 -13.17 27.70
N ALA A 429 -6.15 -13.89 27.40
CA ALA A 429 -6.32 -14.66 26.17
C ALA A 429 -6.35 -13.78 24.92
N SER A 430 -6.80 -12.52 25.06
CA SER A 430 -6.78 -11.56 23.96
C SER A 430 -5.37 -11.13 23.57
N GLY A 431 -4.34 -11.34 24.40
CA GLY A 431 -2.92 -11.14 24.07
C GLY A 431 -2.50 -9.70 23.72
N ARG A 432 -3.37 -8.72 23.96
CA ARG A 432 -3.19 -7.32 23.52
C ARG A 432 -2.86 -6.37 24.67
N GLU A 433 -1.82 -6.65 25.45
CA GLU A 433 -1.31 -5.67 26.41
C GLU A 433 -0.73 -4.46 25.65
N GLY A 434 -1.29 -3.28 25.90
CA GLY A 434 -0.81 -2.03 25.27
C GLY A 434 0.58 -1.69 25.76
N MET A 435 1.44 -1.22 24.86
CA MET A 435 2.79 -0.76 25.22
C MET A 435 2.82 0.76 25.39
N SER A 436 3.57 1.25 26.37
CA SER A 436 3.85 2.69 26.50
C SER A 436 4.73 3.17 25.34
N ILE A 437 4.38 4.30 24.72
CA ILE A 437 5.13 4.91 23.62
C ILE A 437 5.72 6.27 24.02
N GLU A 438 6.67 6.82 23.24
CA GLU A 438 7.24 8.14 23.59
C GLU A 438 6.18 9.23 23.49
N GLU A 439 5.24 9.09 22.57
CA GLU A 439 4.15 10.02 22.34
C GLU A 439 3.24 10.18 23.56
N ASP A 440 3.19 9.19 24.47
CA ASP A 440 2.46 9.29 25.74
C ASP A 440 3.10 10.32 26.71
N ARG A 441 4.38 10.66 26.50
CA ARG A 441 5.16 11.56 27.37
C ARG A 441 5.36 12.95 26.79
N GLU A 442 4.91 13.20 25.55
CA GLU A 442 5.09 14.50 24.92
C GLU A 442 4.06 15.52 25.49
N PRO A 443 4.50 16.69 26.00
CA PRO A 443 3.59 17.70 26.51
C PRO A 443 2.74 18.28 25.36
N GLU A 444 1.46 18.55 25.64
CA GLU A 444 0.51 19.06 24.64
C GLU A 444 1.07 20.28 23.90
N ARG A 445 1.42 20.11 22.62
CA ARG A 445 1.65 21.24 21.72
C ARG A 445 0.29 21.81 21.33
N GLY A 446 -0.19 22.77 22.12
CA GLY A 446 -1.34 23.60 21.77
C GLY A 446 -1.17 24.29 20.41
N PRO A 447 -2.27 24.81 19.81
CA PRO A 447 -2.21 25.48 18.52
C PRO A 447 -1.19 26.62 18.58
N ARG A 448 -0.28 26.66 17.60
CA ARG A 448 0.75 27.71 17.46
C ARG A 448 0.06 29.07 17.56
N LYS A 449 0.27 29.79 18.67
CA LYS A 449 -0.04 31.23 18.73
C LYS A 449 0.69 31.90 17.56
N GLU A 450 -0.08 32.58 16.73
CA GLU A 450 0.43 33.42 15.65
C GLU A 450 1.50 34.35 16.23
N ARG A 451 2.71 34.30 15.65
CA ARG A 451 3.75 35.26 16.00
C ARG A 451 3.27 36.63 15.49
N PRO A 452 3.39 37.71 16.27
CA PRO A 452 3.01 39.04 15.82
C PRO A 452 3.82 39.42 14.58
N GLN A 453 3.14 39.99 13.58
CA GLN A 453 3.76 40.69 12.46
C GLN A 453 4.78 41.69 12.99
N ARG A 454 6.03 41.55 12.55
CA ARG A 454 7.02 42.62 12.66
C ARG A 454 6.91 43.46 11.39
N ASP A 455 6.22 44.58 11.51
CA ASP A 455 6.32 45.68 10.56
C ASP A 455 7.65 46.43 10.73
N ASP A 456 8.09 46.94 9.59
CA ASP A 456 9.00 48.06 9.34
C ASP A 456 10.46 48.02 9.78
N ARG A 457 11.35 47.97 8.77
CA ARG A 457 12.35 49.03 8.47
C ARG A 457 12.99 48.83 7.08
N PRO A 458 13.51 49.92 6.45
CA PRO A 458 13.28 50.22 5.04
C PRO A 458 14.51 50.01 4.14
N GLN A 459 14.23 50.10 2.84
CA GLN A 459 15.14 50.11 1.68
C GLN A 459 16.40 50.97 1.85
N ARG A 460 17.49 50.47 1.27
CA ARG A 460 18.57 51.30 0.71
C ARG A 460 19.07 50.66 -0.60
N ASP A 461 18.63 51.24 -1.70
CA ASP A 461 19.40 51.31 -2.95
C ASP A 461 20.71 52.10 -2.64
N ASP A 462 21.87 51.91 -3.26
CA ASP A 462 22.10 52.00 -4.70
C ASP A 462 23.55 51.62 -5.07
N ARG A 463 23.75 51.54 -6.39
CA ARG A 463 24.89 51.08 -7.19
C ARG A 463 26.21 51.84 -7.02
N PHE A 464 27.30 51.20 -7.47
CA PHE A 464 28.43 51.66 -8.30
C PHE A 464 29.61 50.69 -8.04
N GLN A 465 30.51 50.26 -8.93
CA GLN A 465 30.75 50.36 -10.38
C GLN A 465 31.88 49.33 -10.68
N ARG A 466 31.91 48.73 -11.87
CA ARG A 466 33.11 48.09 -12.48
C ARG A 466 34.18 49.18 -12.69
N ASP A 467 35.50 48.99 -12.62
CA ASP A 467 36.41 47.96 -13.09
C ASP A 467 37.72 47.99 -12.27
N ASP A 468 38.41 46.85 -12.14
CA ASP A 468 39.87 46.70 -12.38
C ASP A 468 40.34 45.31 -11.93
N ARG A 469 40.67 44.47 -12.91
CA ARG A 469 41.47 43.24 -12.72
C ARG A 469 42.91 43.54 -13.13
N PRO A 470 43.87 42.91 -12.44
CA PRO A 470 44.86 42.12 -13.15
C PRO A 470 44.85 40.65 -12.73
N GLN A 471 45.26 39.84 -13.71
CA GLN A 471 45.39 38.38 -13.70
C GLN A 471 46.39 37.87 -12.66
N ARG A 472 46.10 36.68 -12.11
CA ARG A 472 47.10 35.63 -11.94
C ARG A 472 46.46 34.26 -12.15
N ASP A 473 47.10 33.51 -13.02
CA ASP A 473 46.75 32.19 -13.51
C ASP A 473 46.84 31.08 -12.45
N ASP A 474 46.33 29.91 -12.87
CA ASP A 474 46.45 28.55 -12.31
C ASP A 474 45.19 27.97 -11.67
N ARG A 475 44.25 27.55 -12.54
CA ARG A 475 43.25 26.52 -12.24
C ARG A 475 43.74 25.17 -12.77
N GLY A 476 44.34 24.38 -11.89
CA GLY A 476 44.47 22.93 -12.07
C GLY A 476 43.12 22.19 -11.97
N PRO A 477 43.07 20.90 -12.38
CA PRO A 477 41.82 20.16 -12.55
C PRO A 477 41.18 19.70 -11.23
N ARG A 478 39.86 19.55 -11.26
CA ARG A 478 38.99 19.02 -10.19
C ARG A 478 39.51 17.68 -9.62
N PRO A 479 39.51 17.46 -8.28
CA PRO A 479 39.58 16.12 -7.74
C PRO A 479 38.19 15.47 -7.74
N ASP A 480 38.19 14.26 -8.29
CA ASP A 480 37.16 13.24 -8.25
C ASP A 480 36.88 12.86 -6.78
N ASN A 481 35.68 13.14 -6.28
CA ASN A 481 35.31 12.84 -4.89
C ASN A 481 34.88 11.36 -4.78
N ARG A 482 35.85 10.45 -4.96
CA ARG A 482 35.77 9.10 -4.38
C ARG A 482 35.98 9.26 -2.88
N PHE A 483 34.90 9.14 -2.11
CA PHE A 483 35.01 8.90 -0.69
C PHE A 483 35.60 7.50 -0.46
N GLU A 484 36.93 7.43 -0.40
CA GLU A 484 37.63 6.37 0.31
C GLU A 484 37.18 6.40 1.78
N ARG A 485 36.64 5.28 2.25
CA ARG A 485 36.32 5.06 3.66
C ARG A 485 37.62 4.92 4.44
N GLY A 486 38.19 6.04 4.88
CA GLY A 486 39.15 6.04 5.98
C GLY A 486 38.47 5.58 7.28
N PRO A 487 39.19 4.91 8.20
CA PRO A 487 38.67 4.56 9.51
C PRO A 487 38.30 5.83 10.29
N ILE A 488 37.08 5.84 10.81
CA ILE A 488 36.49 6.93 11.60
C ILE A 488 37.23 7.01 12.96
N PRO A 489 37.55 8.20 13.50
CA PRO A 489 38.33 8.35 14.74
C PRO A 489 37.71 7.62 15.93
N GLN A 490 38.56 6.98 16.76
CA GLN A 490 38.18 6.43 18.07
C GLN A 490 37.95 7.58 19.07
N GLU A 491 36.94 7.46 19.94
CA GLU A 491 36.76 8.36 21.09
C GLU A 491 37.95 8.18 22.06
N ASP A 492 38.51 9.28 22.57
CA ASP A 492 39.67 9.25 23.50
C ASP A 492 39.40 8.32 24.69
N GLY A 493 40.28 7.33 24.91
CA GLY A 493 40.23 6.38 26.03
C GLY A 493 39.43 5.08 25.81
N MET A 494 38.90 4.85 24.59
CA MET A 494 38.16 3.63 24.24
C MET A 494 38.98 2.71 23.32
N VAL A 495 39.08 1.44 23.69
CA VAL A 495 39.73 0.38 22.90
C VAL A 495 38.67 -0.46 22.21
N ARG A 496 38.84 -0.67 20.90
CA ARG A 496 37.93 -1.51 20.12
C ARG A 496 38.27 -2.99 20.29
N LEU A 497 37.27 -3.79 20.63
CA LEU A 497 37.34 -5.24 20.72
C LEU A 497 36.58 -5.89 19.56
N PHE A 498 37.19 -6.92 18.98
CA PHE A 498 36.60 -7.79 17.98
C PHE A 498 35.91 -8.98 18.65
N LEU A 499 34.66 -9.24 18.26
CA LEU A 499 33.87 -10.41 18.64
C LEU A 499 33.61 -11.28 17.41
N SER A 500 33.95 -12.57 17.46
CA SER A 500 33.84 -13.50 16.31
C SER A 500 32.41 -13.85 15.88
N LEU A 501 31.37 -13.29 16.51
CA LEU A 501 29.96 -13.50 16.16
C LEU A 501 29.33 -12.21 15.63
N GLY A 502 28.33 -12.34 14.76
CA GLY A 502 27.71 -11.23 14.02
C GLY A 502 26.27 -11.53 13.61
N LYS A 503 25.69 -10.73 12.72
CA LYS A 503 24.25 -10.79 12.36
C LYS A 503 23.80 -12.15 11.81
N THR A 504 24.64 -12.81 11.00
CA THR A 504 24.33 -14.14 10.43
C THR A 504 24.30 -15.24 11.50
N HIS A 505 24.92 -14.99 12.65
CA HIS A 505 24.87 -15.86 13.81
C HIS A 505 23.67 -15.55 14.72
N GLY A 506 22.80 -14.61 14.33
CA GLY A 506 21.63 -14.18 15.09
C GLY A 506 21.96 -13.28 16.28
N VAL A 507 23.20 -12.80 16.42
CA VAL A 507 23.61 -11.98 17.56
C VAL A 507 23.07 -10.55 17.42
N MET A 508 22.42 -10.07 18.48
CA MET A 508 21.91 -8.70 18.59
C MET A 508 22.81 -7.86 19.49
N ALA A 509 22.88 -6.55 19.25
CA ALA A 509 23.71 -5.63 20.05
C ALA A 509 23.31 -5.67 21.54
N LYS A 510 22.01 -5.76 21.83
CA LYS A 510 21.48 -5.89 23.21
C LYS A 510 22.01 -7.13 23.95
N GLU A 511 22.30 -8.22 23.23
CA GLU A 511 22.81 -9.45 23.83
C GLU A 511 24.30 -9.30 24.16
N ILE A 512 25.06 -8.64 23.28
CA ILE A 512 26.47 -8.30 23.52
C ILE A 512 26.59 -7.36 24.73
N VAL A 513 25.77 -6.31 24.77
CA VAL A 513 25.67 -5.38 25.91
C VAL A 513 25.31 -6.14 27.19
N GLY A 514 24.26 -6.97 27.12
CA GLY A 514 23.79 -7.74 28.26
C GLY A 514 24.83 -8.70 28.81
N MET A 515 25.64 -9.34 27.95
CA MET A 515 26.75 -10.21 28.35
C MET A 515 27.88 -9.40 29.00
N LEU A 516 28.25 -8.24 28.42
CA LEU A 516 29.32 -7.40 28.95
C LEU A 516 28.96 -6.76 30.31
N TYR A 517 27.71 -6.37 30.53
CA TYR A 517 27.28 -5.88 31.84
C TYR A 517 27.08 -7.01 32.85
N ARG A 518 26.39 -8.10 32.49
CA ARG A 518 26.02 -9.15 33.45
C ARG A 518 27.11 -10.19 33.70
N GLU A 519 27.81 -10.67 32.67
CA GLU A 519 28.83 -11.72 32.82
C GLU A 519 30.21 -11.13 33.14
N VAL A 520 30.58 -10.03 32.48
CA VAL A 520 31.90 -9.40 32.72
C VAL A 520 31.87 -8.47 33.94
N GLY A 521 30.72 -7.87 34.24
CA GLY A 521 30.53 -6.97 35.39
C GLY A 521 30.98 -5.54 35.10
N LEU A 522 30.79 -5.05 33.87
CA LEU A 522 31.10 -3.67 33.53
C LEU A 522 30.05 -2.70 34.12
N PRO A 523 30.42 -1.47 34.50
CA PRO A 523 29.46 -0.45 34.92
C PRO A 523 28.46 -0.10 33.81
N ASP A 524 27.17 0.03 34.15
CA ASP A 524 26.14 0.41 33.18
C ASP A 524 26.49 1.74 32.50
N GLY A 525 26.34 1.79 31.18
CA GLY A 525 26.64 2.98 30.37
C GLY A 525 28.13 3.19 30.01
N CYS A 526 29.06 2.33 30.45
CA CYS A 526 30.48 2.52 30.12
C CYS A 526 30.90 2.00 28.73
N LEU A 527 30.01 1.35 27.98
CA LEU A 527 30.32 0.80 26.66
C LEU A 527 30.17 1.90 25.60
N GLY A 528 31.16 1.97 24.71
CA GLY A 528 31.11 2.83 23.54
C GLY A 528 30.29 2.23 22.40
N ARG A 529 30.67 2.56 21.17
CA ARG A 529 29.96 2.11 19.98
C ARG A 529 30.04 0.60 19.78
N ILE A 530 28.88 -0.02 19.49
CA ILE A 530 28.77 -1.42 19.05
C ILE A 530 28.39 -1.46 17.58
N THR A 531 29.23 -2.09 16.77
CA THR A 531 29.00 -2.24 15.33
C THR A 531 28.85 -3.72 14.98
N LEU A 532 27.67 -4.11 14.50
CA LEU A 532 27.38 -5.48 14.07
C LEU A 532 27.65 -5.66 12.58
N PHE A 533 28.58 -6.54 12.23
CA PHE A 533 28.82 -6.99 10.86
C PHE A 533 28.13 -8.34 10.59
N PRO A 534 28.03 -8.79 9.33
CA PRO A 534 27.43 -10.09 9.02
C PRO A 534 28.09 -11.26 9.78
N LYS A 535 29.42 -11.31 9.83
CA LYS A 535 30.18 -12.44 10.40
C LYS A 535 30.81 -12.17 11.77
N HIS A 536 31.02 -10.91 12.14
CA HIS A 536 31.67 -10.51 13.40
C HIS A 536 31.02 -9.24 13.97
N SER A 537 31.44 -8.80 15.13
CA SER A 537 31.00 -7.54 15.76
C SER A 537 32.19 -6.81 16.35
N LEU A 538 32.09 -5.49 16.44
CA LEU A 538 33.08 -4.62 17.09
C LEU A 538 32.42 -3.91 18.27
N VAL A 539 33.12 -3.83 19.39
CA VAL A 539 32.64 -3.19 20.62
C VAL A 539 33.72 -2.29 21.17
N ASP A 540 33.41 -1.03 21.39
CA ASP A 540 34.34 -0.09 22.03
C ASP A 540 34.18 -0.18 23.56
N VAL A 541 35.28 -0.44 24.26
CA VAL A 541 35.35 -0.65 25.72
C VAL A 541 36.41 0.30 26.32
N PRO A 542 36.20 0.90 27.49
CA PRO A 542 37.21 1.73 28.14
C PRO A 542 38.50 0.95 28.39
N GLU A 543 39.66 1.57 28.14
CA GLU A 543 40.98 0.92 28.22
C GLU A 543 41.19 0.17 29.56
N GLN A 544 40.76 0.77 30.67
CA GLN A 544 40.85 0.19 32.02
C GLN A 544 40.11 -1.15 32.21
N PHE A 545 39.18 -1.50 31.33
CA PHE A 545 38.38 -2.72 31.42
C PHE A 545 38.72 -3.79 30.37
N VAL A 546 39.64 -3.49 29.45
CA VAL A 546 39.98 -4.40 28.33
C VAL A 546 40.49 -5.75 28.83
N ASP A 547 41.43 -5.76 29.78
CA ASP A 547 42.01 -7.00 30.29
C ASP A 547 40.99 -7.87 31.02
N GLN A 548 40.12 -7.23 31.82
CA GLN A 548 39.02 -7.90 32.51
C GLN A 548 38.06 -8.55 31.52
N VAL A 549 37.72 -7.82 30.46
CA VAL A 549 36.81 -8.27 29.41
C VAL A 549 37.40 -9.45 28.63
N LEU A 550 38.67 -9.39 28.23
CA LEU A 550 39.35 -10.47 27.51
C LEU A 550 39.54 -11.71 28.39
N GLN A 551 39.79 -11.55 29.69
CA GLN A 551 39.98 -12.68 30.60
C GLN A 551 38.66 -13.41 30.88
N LYS A 552 37.59 -12.68 31.17
CA LYS A 552 36.29 -13.26 31.54
C LYS A 552 35.54 -13.86 30.35
N THR A 553 35.73 -13.34 29.14
CA THR A 553 35.01 -13.83 27.95
C THR A 553 35.63 -15.06 27.29
N ARG A 554 36.82 -15.52 27.72
CA ARG A 554 37.53 -16.70 27.15
C ARG A 554 36.71 -18.01 27.16
N GLN A 555 35.79 -18.16 28.12
CA GLN A 555 34.95 -19.35 28.26
C GLN A 555 33.45 -19.04 28.18
N SER A 556 33.08 -17.78 27.88
CA SER A 556 31.68 -17.38 27.73
C SER A 556 31.06 -17.93 26.45
N ARG A 557 29.74 -18.08 26.47
CA ARG A 557 28.96 -18.52 25.31
C ARG A 557 27.84 -17.53 25.07
N LEU A 558 27.73 -17.03 23.85
CA LEU A 558 26.64 -16.16 23.45
C LEU A 558 25.66 -16.97 22.62
N ARG A 559 24.40 -17.05 23.07
CA ARG A 559 23.36 -17.93 22.50
C ARG A 559 23.79 -19.40 22.39
N GLY A 560 24.50 -19.90 23.42
CA GLY A 560 25.01 -21.29 23.47
C GLY A 560 26.21 -21.57 22.57
N ARG A 561 26.68 -20.59 21.78
CA ARG A 561 27.84 -20.73 20.89
C ARG A 561 29.10 -20.17 21.55
N PRO A 562 30.25 -20.88 21.47
CA PRO A 562 31.52 -20.29 21.85
C PRO A 562 31.86 -19.15 20.89
N PHE A 563 32.51 -18.12 21.41
CA PHE A 563 33.02 -17.01 20.61
C PHE A 563 34.43 -16.65 21.06
N ARG A 564 35.13 -15.93 20.20
CA ARG A 564 36.43 -15.37 20.50
C ARG A 564 36.34 -13.86 20.57
N MET A 565 37.01 -13.28 21.55
CA MET A 565 37.14 -11.84 21.70
C MET A 565 38.61 -11.45 21.80
N ASP A 566 39.05 -10.50 20.99
CA ASP A 566 40.42 -9.97 20.97
C ASP A 566 40.39 -8.45 20.77
N VAL A 567 41.49 -7.76 21.06
CA VAL A 567 41.66 -6.36 20.66
C VAL A 567 41.65 -6.29 19.13
N ASP A 568 40.81 -5.42 18.57
CA ASP A 568 40.73 -5.20 17.12
C ASP A 568 42.02 -4.50 16.65
N ARG A 569 42.86 -5.23 15.92
CA ARG A 569 44.09 -4.70 15.33
C ARG A 569 43.86 -4.08 13.94
N GLY A 570 42.60 -3.91 13.54
CA GLY A 570 42.23 -3.51 12.18
C GLY A 570 42.45 -4.65 11.17
N PRO A 571 42.23 -4.36 9.87
CA PRO A 571 42.44 -5.36 8.82
C PRO A 571 43.90 -5.82 8.84
N THR A 572 44.10 -7.10 9.12
CA THR A 572 45.40 -7.75 8.99
C THR A 572 45.62 -7.97 7.50
N ASP A 573 46.56 -7.26 6.89
CA ASP A 573 47.03 -7.57 5.53
C ASP A 573 47.58 -9.00 5.53
N ARG A 574 46.76 -9.93 5.06
CA ARG A 574 47.18 -11.28 4.71
C ARG A 574 47.29 -11.35 3.20
N GLN A 575 48.53 -11.45 2.74
CA GLN A 575 48.93 -11.92 1.41
C GLN A 575 48.28 -13.26 1.08
#